data_AF-A0A6B3H680-F1
#
_entry.id   AF-A0A6B3H680-F1
#
_cell.length_a   1.000
_cell.length_b   1.000
_cell.length_c   1.000
_cell.angle_alpha   90.00
_cell.angle_beta   90.00
_cell.angle_gamma   90.00
#
_symmetry.space_group_name_H-M   'P 1'
#
loop_
_entity.id
_entity.type
_entity.pdbx_description
1 polymer ?
#
loop_
_entity_poly.entity_id
_entity_poly.type
_entity_poly.pdbx_seq_one_letter_code
_entity_poly.pdbx_strand_id
1 'polypeptide(L)'
;VDRLTTGPTGAPAPTGNADIAPWPWDPAPYPVLADGSHDRVTAQLPDGTTWELDADEFAELVAADLTRHPLPEHAPIVLAVPSAGDRYLDLPRKLAERTGRTVWVHSGLAQRNPDPAATSTVAVLHRDGLPDGTWLPVRPGLAPDPDDDAPAWHREVLTQPIVSSRTGEQTGRSFHQPAELVGERESYRDLDHMSFYVHWDAATNTYSGKLPMRDPGPADKAYRLAGHGLPGGLSLPLADGSSRTVDRDEATGWLRRRKSLTSLPQDHWVDLVICHSGAPGQGSAQDVSQLDGVLPAPFTADPLGDDALSLGQHLANQLRRTTRLSYSSQGVVRFGDGPVRVLATDAQGRPWWWETSHPEPDDAELDRLAGQAGFEGGTTPHIRSELLRVVRALKLVVGPDVQAADDFPALVAGAAAVVNMWFADPDLQPTGPFWPQLLTQVIAAHP
;
A
#
# COMPACT_ATOMS: atom_id res chain seq x y z
N VAL A 1 -23.86 18.68 -2.74
CA VAL A 1 -23.81 17.71 -1.62
C VAL A 1 -23.63 18.52 -0.36
N ASP A 2 -24.56 18.46 0.59
CA ASP A 2 -24.43 19.27 1.80
C ASP A 2 -23.45 18.62 2.79
N ARG A 3 -22.66 19.44 3.49
CA ARG A 3 -21.87 18.97 4.64
C ARG A 3 -22.63 19.24 5.92
N LEU A 4 -22.78 18.21 6.73
CA LEU A 4 -23.47 18.25 8.00
C LEU A 4 -22.51 17.90 9.13
N THR A 5 -22.77 18.41 10.33
CA THR A 5 -22.16 17.95 11.57
C THR A 5 -23.26 17.62 12.57
N THR A 6 -22.90 17.00 13.69
CA THR A 6 -23.82 16.80 14.81
C THR A 6 -24.04 18.15 15.51
N GLY A 7 -25.25 18.70 15.40
CA GLY A 7 -25.61 19.97 16.02
C GLY A 7 -25.76 19.90 17.54
N PRO A 8 -25.91 21.04 18.24
CA PRO A 8 -26.01 21.10 19.71
C PRO A 8 -27.17 20.30 20.30
N THR A 9 -28.21 20.06 19.51
CA THR A 9 -29.40 19.27 19.88
C THR A 9 -29.28 17.79 19.54
N GLY A 10 -28.12 17.35 19.01
CA GLY A 10 -27.89 16.01 18.48
C GLY A 10 -28.41 15.80 17.04
N ALA A 11 -29.13 16.77 16.48
CA ALA A 11 -29.62 16.70 15.09
C ALA A 11 -28.54 17.15 14.08
N PRO A 12 -28.49 16.58 12.87
CA PRO A 12 -27.59 17.04 11.83
C PRO A 12 -27.83 18.52 11.49
N ALA A 13 -26.75 19.32 11.43
CA ALA A 13 -26.79 20.73 11.09
C ALA A 13 -25.78 21.05 9.99
N PRO A 14 -26.10 21.91 9.00
CA PRO A 14 -25.16 22.32 7.96
C PRO A 14 -23.90 22.99 8.53
N THR A 15 -22.73 22.65 8.00
CA THR A 15 -21.45 23.26 8.42
C THR A 15 -21.03 24.44 7.53
N GLY A 16 -21.75 24.71 6.44
CA GLY A 16 -21.44 25.77 5.49
C GLY A 16 -22.07 25.55 4.12
N ASN A 17 -21.36 25.96 3.08
CA ASN A 17 -21.82 25.77 1.70
C ASN A 17 -21.75 24.31 1.27
N ALA A 18 -22.66 23.92 0.37
CA ALA A 18 -22.65 22.61 -0.24
C ALA A 18 -21.41 22.41 -1.13
N ASP A 19 -20.86 21.20 -1.11
CA ASP A 19 -19.82 20.78 -2.04
C ASP A 19 -20.41 20.53 -3.43
N ILE A 20 -19.60 20.85 -4.45
CA ILE A 20 -19.87 20.42 -5.82
C ILE A 20 -19.75 18.90 -5.87
N ALA A 21 -20.79 18.25 -6.40
CA ALA A 21 -20.78 16.81 -6.61
C ALA A 21 -19.69 16.41 -7.61
N PRO A 22 -18.83 15.43 -7.29
CA PRO A 22 -17.67 15.08 -8.13
C PRO A 22 -18.01 14.18 -9.32
N TRP A 23 -19.22 13.60 -9.35
CA TRP A 23 -19.69 12.80 -10.49
C TRP A 23 -20.14 13.69 -11.65
N PRO A 24 -20.12 13.18 -12.90
CA PRO A 24 -20.69 13.90 -14.04
C PRO A 24 -22.22 14.00 -13.91
N TRP A 25 -22.78 15.12 -14.35
CA TRP A 25 -24.22 15.42 -14.27
C TRP A 25 -24.96 15.17 -15.59
N ASP A 26 -24.20 14.94 -16.66
CA ASP A 26 -24.72 14.60 -17.98
C ASP A 26 -23.96 13.36 -18.52
N PRO A 27 -24.65 12.23 -18.74
CA PRO A 27 -26.08 11.99 -18.46
C PRO A 27 -26.38 11.98 -16.95
N ALA A 28 -27.66 12.25 -16.62
CA ALA A 28 -28.11 12.29 -15.23
C ALA A 28 -27.79 10.97 -14.49
N PRO A 29 -27.29 11.03 -13.23
CA PRO A 29 -26.93 9.84 -12.47
C PRO A 29 -28.18 9.02 -12.07
N TYR A 30 -27.97 7.73 -11.78
CA TYR A 30 -28.91 6.88 -11.05
C TYR A 30 -28.60 6.97 -9.54
N PRO A 31 -29.37 7.74 -8.74
CA PRO A 31 -29.12 7.83 -7.31
C PRO A 31 -29.69 6.62 -6.57
N VAL A 32 -28.90 6.07 -5.66
CA VAL A 32 -29.37 5.14 -4.63
C VAL A 32 -29.25 5.83 -3.29
N LEU A 33 -30.39 6.07 -2.65
CA LEU A 33 -30.49 6.73 -1.35
C LEU A 33 -31.04 5.73 -0.36
N ALA A 34 -30.19 5.18 0.50
CA ALA A 34 -30.59 4.14 1.44
C ALA A 34 -29.74 4.19 2.71
N ASP A 35 -30.31 3.68 3.81
CA ASP A 35 -29.53 3.35 5.00
C ASP A 35 -28.72 2.07 4.77
N GLY A 36 -27.75 1.80 5.64
CA GLY A 36 -26.93 0.60 5.56
C GLY A 36 -25.55 0.77 6.19
N SER A 37 -24.61 -0.02 5.70
CA SER A 37 -23.20 -0.06 6.12
C SER A 37 -22.28 -0.13 4.90
N HIS A 38 -20.99 -0.31 5.14
CA HIS A 38 -19.99 -0.57 4.09
C HIS A 38 -20.28 -1.81 3.21
N ASP A 39 -21.06 -2.78 3.69
CA ASP A 39 -21.30 -4.08 3.04
C ASP A 39 -22.78 -4.47 2.94
N ARG A 40 -23.68 -3.64 3.46
CA ARG A 40 -25.14 -3.88 3.50
C ARG A 40 -25.92 -2.65 3.08
N VAL A 41 -27.08 -2.89 2.46
CA VAL A 41 -28.04 -1.85 2.10
C VAL A 41 -29.41 -2.21 2.68
N THR A 42 -30.01 -1.28 3.42
CA THR A 42 -31.36 -1.44 3.96
C THR A 42 -32.38 -1.05 2.89
N ALA A 43 -33.06 -2.03 2.32
CA ALA A 43 -34.17 -1.82 1.40
C ALA A 43 -35.50 -1.68 2.16
N GLN A 44 -36.34 -0.75 1.73
CA GLN A 44 -37.72 -0.61 2.19
C GLN A 44 -38.64 -1.41 1.25
N LEU A 45 -39.41 -2.33 1.82
CA LEU A 45 -40.36 -3.16 1.08
C LEU A 45 -41.73 -2.47 0.96
N PRO A 46 -42.56 -2.84 -0.03
CA PRO A 46 -43.87 -2.21 -0.23
C PRO A 46 -44.84 -2.32 0.95
N ASP A 47 -44.66 -3.30 1.84
CA ASP A 47 -45.45 -3.50 3.05
C ASP A 47 -44.96 -2.67 4.24
N GLY A 48 -43.94 -1.84 4.04
CA GLY A 48 -43.34 -0.97 5.06
C GLY A 48 -42.31 -1.67 5.96
N THR A 49 -41.99 -2.94 5.69
CA THR A 49 -40.89 -3.63 6.38
C THR A 49 -39.54 -3.34 5.71
N THR A 50 -38.44 -3.62 6.41
CA THR A 50 -37.09 -3.49 5.87
C THR A 50 -36.46 -4.84 5.57
N TRP A 51 -35.56 -4.86 4.59
CA TRP A 51 -34.73 -6.01 4.25
C TRP A 51 -33.27 -5.58 4.10
N GLU A 52 -32.36 -6.29 4.76
CA GLU A 52 -30.92 -6.07 4.61
C GLU A 52 -30.40 -6.84 3.40
N LEU A 53 -30.01 -6.12 2.36
CA LEU A 53 -29.42 -6.69 1.16
C LEU A 53 -27.91 -6.84 1.33
N ASP A 54 -27.38 -7.99 0.94
CA ASP A 54 -25.95 -8.14 0.70
C ASP A 54 -25.51 -7.52 -0.63
N ALA A 55 -24.21 -7.56 -0.93
CA ALA A 55 -23.65 -6.96 -2.14
C ALA A 55 -24.13 -7.61 -3.44
N ASP A 56 -24.41 -8.91 -3.45
CA ASP A 56 -24.92 -9.61 -4.65
C ASP A 56 -26.40 -9.31 -4.85
N GLU A 57 -27.20 -9.41 -3.79
CA GLU A 57 -28.63 -9.08 -3.81
C GLU A 57 -28.87 -7.63 -4.22
N PHE A 58 -28.09 -6.70 -3.67
CA PHE A 58 -28.15 -5.29 -4.00
C PHE A 58 -27.79 -5.03 -5.47
N ALA A 59 -26.72 -5.66 -5.97
CA ALA A 59 -26.31 -5.51 -7.36
C ALA A 59 -27.38 -6.02 -8.34
N GLU A 60 -28.02 -7.16 -8.05
CA GLU A 60 -29.12 -7.69 -8.87
C GLU A 60 -30.37 -6.82 -8.80
N LEU A 61 -30.71 -6.28 -7.62
CA LEU A 61 -31.86 -5.40 -7.47
C LEU A 61 -31.72 -4.14 -8.34
N VAL A 62 -30.56 -3.48 -8.28
CA VAL A 62 -30.29 -2.27 -9.08
C VAL A 62 -30.24 -2.61 -10.57
N ALA A 63 -29.61 -3.73 -10.95
CA ALA A 63 -29.57 -4.17 -12.35
C ALA A 63 -30.97 -4.46 -12.92
N ALA A 64 -31.84 -5.10 -12.12
CA ALA A 64 -33.22 -5.37 -12.51
C ALA A 64 -34.06 -4.08 -12.64
N ASP A 65 -33.80 -3.07 -11.82
CA ASP A 65 -34.44 -1.76 -11.97
C ASP A 65 -33.96 -1.02 -13.22
N LEU A 66 -32.64 -0.97 -13.46
CA LEU A 66 -32.07 -0.38 -14.68
C LEU A 66 -32.51 -1.09 -15.96
N THR A 67 -32.85 -2.38 -15.90
CA THR A 67 -33.42 -3.12 -17.02
C THR A 67 -34.86 -2.69 -17.31
N ARG A 68 -35.65 -2.40 -16.26
CA ARG A 68 -37.04 -1.94 -16.37
C ARG A 68 -37.13 -0.46 -16.72
N HIS A 69 -36.18 0.33 -16.24
CA HIS A 69 -36.10 1.77 -16.42
C HIS A 69 -34.72 2.16 -16.99
N PRO A 70 -34.49 1.93 -18.30
CA PRO A 70 -33.19 2.14 -18.90
C PRO A 70 -32.71 3.59 -18.83
N LEU A 71 -31.44 3.76 -18.46
CA LEU A 71 -30.70 5.02 -18.55
C LEU A 71 -29.62 4.91 -19.63
N PRO A 72 -29.11 6.05 -20.18
CA PRO A 72 -27.96 6.06 -21.08
C PRO A 72 -26.83 5.18 -20.55
N GLU A 73 -26.15 4.41 -21.40
CA GLU A 73 -25.19 3.35 -21.01
C GLU A 73 -24.11 3.83 -20.04
N HIS A 74 -23.65 5.08 -20.20
CA HIS A 74 -22.61 5.69 -19.36
C HIS A 74 -23.13 6.52 -18.18
N ALA A 75 -24.44 6.51 -17.91
CA ALA A 75 -24.98 7.14 -16.71
C ALA A 75 -24.39 6.52 -15.44
N PRO A 76 -23.72 7.31 -14.58
CA PRO A 76 -23.11 6.80 -13.38
C PRO A 76 -24.19 6.45 -12.35
N ILE A 77 -23.85 5.53 -11.44
CA ILE A 77 -24.64 5.28 -10.24
C ILE A 77 -24.03 6.09 -9.09
N VAL A 78 -24.84 6.74 -8.27
CA VAL A 78 -24.38 7.47 -7.09
C VAL A 78 -24.98 6.84 -5.85
N LEU A 79 -24.15 6.22 -5.00
CA LEU A 79 -24.61 5.62 -3.74
C LEU A 79 -24.43 6.59 -2.59
N ALA A 80 -25.54 7.09 -2.06
CA ALA A 80 -25.58 7.79 -0.78
C ALA A 80 -25.97 6.79 0.32
N VAL A 81 -25.07 5.82 0.55
CA VAL A 81 -25.16 4.79 1.59
C VAL A 81 -23.97 4.99 2.54
N PRO A 82 -24.18 5.01 3.87
CA PRO A 82 -23.09 5.29 4.82
C PRO A 82 -21.93 4.32 4.66
N SER A 83 -20.71 4.86 4.54
CA SER A 83 -19.46 4.08 4.45
C SER A 83 -19.39 3.08 3.28
N ALA A 84 -20.22 3.20 2.24
CA ALA A 84 -20.16 2.32 1.07
C ALA A 84 -18.83 2.38 0.30
N GLY A 85 -18.08 3.48 0.47
CA GLY A 85 -16.72 3.67 -0.04
C GLY A 85 -15.61 3.18 0.89
N ASP A 86 -15.95 2.58 2.02
CA ASP A 86 -15.00 2.11 3.03
C ASP A 86 -14.68 0.62 2.84
N ARG A 87 -13.67 0.11 3.56
CA ARG A 87 -13.33 -1.33 3.61
C ARG A 87 -13.15 -1.91 2.21
N TYR A 88 -13.49 -3.17 2.00
CA TYR A 88 -13.14 -3.91 0.78
C TYR A 88 -13.82 -3.41 -0.50
N LEU A 89 -14.83 -2.54 -0.39
CA LEU A 89 -15.62 -2.00 -1.50
C LEU A 89 -16.43 -3.08 -2.25
N ASP A 90 -16.78 -4.19 -1.60
CA ASP A 90 -17.49 -5.30 -2.25
C ASP A 90 -18.83 -4.83 -2.85
N LEU A 91 -19.59 -4.05 -2.09
CA LEU A 91 -20.86 -3.46 -2.51
C LEU A 91 -20.75 -2.67 -3.82
N PRO A 92 -19.95 -1.58 -3.93
CA PRO A 92 -19.86 -0.84 -5.17
C PRO A 92 -19.11 -1.57 -6.29
N ARG A 93 -18.16 -2.47 -5.99
CA ARG A 93 -17.41 -3.19 -7.02
C ARG A 93 -18.27 -4.24 -7.73
N LYS A 94 -19.05 -5.01 -6.97
CA LYS A 94 -20.02 -5.95 -7.53
C LYS A 94 -21.09 -5.23 -8.33
N LEU A 95 -21.59 -4.09 -7.83
CA LEU A 95 -22.55 -3.28 -8.58
C LEU A 95 -21.95 -2.74 -9.89
N ALA A 96 -20.72 -2.21 -9.87
CA ALA A 96 -20.05 -1.69 -11.06
C ALA A 96 -19.85 -2.81 -12.10
N GLU A 97 -19.35 -3.97 -11.68
CA GLU A 97 -19.19 -5.15 -12.54
C GLU A 97 -20.52 -5.59 -13.14
N ARG A 98 -21.56 -5.70 -12.30
CA ARG A 98 -22.87 -6.21 -12.71
C ARG A 98 -23.59 -5.32 -13.70
N THR A 99 -23.41 -4.00 -13.57
CA THR A 99 -24.13 -2.99 -14.37
C THR A 99 -23.30 -2.42 -15.52
N GLY A 100 -21.99 -2.64 -15.54
CA GLY A 100 -21.06 -2.03 -16.48
C GLY A 100 -20.85 -0.52 -16.27
N ARG A 101 -21.31 0.04 -15.14
CA ARG A 101 -21.34 1.48 -14.88
C ARG A 101 -20.33 1.89 -13.82
N THR A 102 -19.90 3.16 -13.88
CA THR A 102 -19.12 3.75 -12.78
C THR A 102 -20.05 4.02 -11.60
N VAL A 103 -19.67 3.54 -10.43
CA VAL A 103 -20.38 3.74 -9.16
C VAL A 103 -19.62 4.74 -8.30
N TRP A 104 -20.23 5.87 -8.00
CA TRP A 104 -19.69 6.85 -7.07
C TRP A 104 -20.14 6.53 -5.65
N VAL A 105 -19.16 6.42 -4.76
CA VAL A 105 -19.37 6.11 -3.35
C VAL A 105 -18.58 7.06 -2.48
N HIS A 106 -18.96 7.16 -1.21
CA HIS A 106 -18.25 7.95 -0.21
C HIS A 106 -17.70 7.06 0.89
N SER A 107 -16.44 7.26 1.29
CA SER A 107 -15.82 6.45 2.36
C SER A 107 -16.29 6.82 3.77
N GLY A 108 -16.85 8.02 3.94
CA GLY A 108 -17.49 8.46 5.19
C GLY A 108 -19.02 8.29 5.18
N LEU A 109 -19.71 9.07 6.00
CA LEU A 109 -21.16 8.93 6.24
C LEU A 109 -22.01 9.72 5.23
N ALA A 110 -21.99 9.30 3.95
CA ALA A 110 -22.92 9.84 2.95
C ALA A 110 -24.31 9.23 3.11
N GLN A 111 -25.33 10.06 2.97
CA GLN A 111 -26.73 9.68 3.17
C GLN A 111 -27.67 10.59 2.38
N ARG A 112 -28.95 10.22 2.34
CA ARG A 112 -30.01 11.14 1.93
C ARG A 112 -29.99 12.37 2.84
N ASN A 113 -30.20 13.56 2.27
CA ASN A 113 -30.32 14.77 3.08
C ASN A 113 -31.50 14.62 4.06
N PRO A 114 -31.27 14.76 5.37
CA PRO A 114 -32.33 14.63 6.37
C PRO A 114 -33.34 15.78 6.31
N ASP A 115 -32.97 16.95 5.77
CA ASP A 115 -33.89 18.06 5.54
C ASP A 115 -34.60 17.90 4.18
N PRO A 116 -35.91 17.64 4.14
CA PRO A 116 -36.67 17.52 2.89
C PRO A 116 -36.73 18.83 2.09
N ALA A 117 -36.49 19.98 2.72
CA ALA A 117 -36.50 21.28 2.09
C ALA A 117 -35.12 21.70 1.56
N ALA A 118 -34.07 20.93 1.83
CA ALA A 118 -32.72 21.22 1.36
C ALA A 118 -32.63 21.14 -0.17
N THR A 119 -31.75 21.98 -0.73
CA THR A 119 -31.51 22.01 -2.18
C THR A 119 -30.70 20.79 -2.64
N SER A 120 -29.78 20.28 -1.81
CA SER A 120 -29.03 19.05 -2.11
C SER A 120 -29.80 17.81 -1.67
N THR A 121 -29.95 16.83 -2.55
CA THR A 121 -30.54 15.51 -2.20
C THR A 121 -29.63 14.63 -1.34
N VAL A 122 -28.31 14.81 -1.47
CA VAL A 122 -27.29 14.02 -0.75
C VAL A 122 -26.56 14.92 0.24
N ALA A 123 -26.29 14.38 1.42
CA ALA A 123 -25.50 15.01 2.45
C ALA A 123 -24.41 14.07 3.00
N VAL A 124 -23.32 14.62 3.51
CA VAL A 124 -22.25 13.89 4.20
C VAL A 124 -22.20 14.38 5.65
N LEU A 125 -22.32 13.45 6.59
CA LEU A 125 -22.26 13.74 8.03
C LEU A 125 -20.84 13.58 8.57
N HIS A 126 -20.28 14.68 9.07
CA HIS A 126 -19.07 14.69 9.89
C HIS A 126 -19.40 14.25 11.32
N ARG A 127 -18.49 13.48 11.93
CA ARG A 127 -18.51 13.12 13.35
C ARG A 127 -17.11 13.26 13.91
N ASP A 128 -17.01 13.97 15.04
CA ASP A 128 -15.74 14.14 15.74
C ASP A 128 -15.10 12.78 16.05
N GLY A 129 -13.79 12.68 15.78
CA GLY A 129 -13.02 11.45 16.00
C GLY A 129 -13.16 10.40 14.89
N LEU A 130 -13.91 10.68 13.82
CA LEU A 130 -13.97 9.87 12.61
C LEU A 130 -13.44 10.64 11.40
N PRO A 131 -12.90 9.95 10.38
CA PRO A 131 -12.44 10.60 9.17
C PRO A 131 -13.61 11.21 8.41
N ASP A 132 -13.40 12.38 7.81
CA ASP A 132 -14.37 13.03 6.91
C ASP A 132 -14.81 12.10 5.77
N GLY A 133 -13.87 11.29 5.29
CA GLY A 133 -14.04 10.50 4.09
C GLY A 133 -13.99 11.35 2.83
N THR A 134 -14.18 10.70 1.70
CA THR A 134 -14.16 11.34 0.38
C THR A 134 -14.94 10.52 -0.62
N TRP A 135 -15.45 11.20 -1.63
CA TRP A 135 -16.04 10.55 -2.80
C TRP A 135 -14.95 9.92 -3.67
N LEU A 136 -15.25 8.77 -4.26
CA LEU A 136 -14.41 8.12 -5.26
C LEU A 136 -15.24 7.40 -6.34
N PRO A 137 -14.75 7.35 -7.58
CA PRO A 137 -15.32 6.52 -8.63
C PRO A 137 -14.87 5.07 -8.49
N VAL A 138 -15.80 4.13 -8.55
CA VAL A 138 -15.55 2.68 -8.65
C VAL A 138 -15.95 2.22 -10.05
N ARG A 139 -14.98 1.74 -10.82
CA ARG A 139 -15.17 1.28 -12.20
C ARG A 139 -15.33 -0.25 -12.26
N PRO A 140 -15.96 -0.79 -13.31
CA PRO A 140 -15.96 -2.24 -13.58
C PRO A 140 -14.53 -2.81 -13.67
N GLY A 141 -14.38 -4.12 -13.43
CA GLY A 141 -13.10 -4.82 -13.46
C GLY A 141 -12.41 -4.95 -12.11
N LEU A 142 -13.03 -4.47 -11.02
CA LEU A 142 -12.46 -4.51 -9.66
C LEU A 142 -13.24 -5.41 -8.69
N ALA A 143 -14.26 -6.14 -9.16
CA ALA A 143 -15.01 -7.09 -8.33
C ALA A 143 -14.07 -8.14 -7.69
N PRO A 144 -14.34 -8.55 -6.43
CA PRO A 144 -13.65 -9.69 -5.83
C PRO A 144 -13.83 -10.95 -6.69
N ASP A 145 -12.84 -11.84 -6.68
CA ASP A 145 -13.00 -13.14 -7.32
C ASP A 145 -14.06 -13.97 -6.56
N PRO A 146 -15.06 -14.54 -7.22
CA PRO A 146 -16.16 -15.24 -6.55
C PRO A 146 -15.69 -16.50 -5.82
N ASP A 147 -14.64 -17.15 -6.33
CA ASP A 147 -14.06 -18.38 -5.79
C ASP A 147 -12.75 -18.13 -4.99
N ASP A 148 -12.54 -16.92 -4.45
CA ASP A 148 -11.34 -16.61 -3.64
C ASP A 148 -11.40 -17.37 -2.30
N ASP A 149 -10.56 -18.40 -2.18
CA ASP A 149 -10.30 -19.13 -0.93
C ASP A 149 -9.30 -18.35 -0.05
N ALA A 150 -9.68 -17.13 0.31
CA ALA A 150 -8.90 -16.30 1.22
C ALA A 150 -9.14 -16.71 2.68
N PRO A 151 -8.10 -16.69 3.53
CA PRO A 151 -8.30 -16.81 4.97
C PRO A 151 -9.33 -15.78 5.47
N ALA A 152 -10.27 -16.21 6.32
CA ALA A 152 -11.38 -15.37 6.79
C ALA A 152 -10.92 -14.02 7.36
N TRP A 153 -9.80 -14.03 8.10
CA TRP A 153 -9.22 -12.83 8.71
C TRP A 153 -8.86 -11.74 7.70
N HIS A 154 -8.66 -12.07 6.41
CA HIS A 154 -8.40 -11.06 5.39
C HIS A 154 -9.54 -10.05 5.39
N ARG A 155 -10.80 -10.50 5.27
CA ARG A 155 -11.97 -9.61 5.18
C ARG A 155 -12.20 -8.79 6.45
N GLU A 156 -11.68 -9.25 7.58
CA GLU A 156 -11.75 -8.55 8.87
C GLU A 156 -10.77 -7.38 8.98
N VAL A 157 -9.74 -7.31 8.13
CA VAL A 157 -8.77 -6.20 8.12
C VAL A 157 -9.44 -4.90 7.70
N LEU A 158 -9.38 -3.90 8.58
CA LEU A 158 -9.83 -2.55 8.31
C LEU A 158 -8.92 -1.90 7.27
N THR A 159 -9.51 -1.47 6.15
CA THR A 159 -8.77 -0.78 5.10
C THR A 159 -9.61 0.31 4.45
N GLN A 160 -9.02 1.44 4.11
CA GLN A 160 -9.71 2.56 3.50
C GLN A 160 -9.04 2.90 2.16
N PRO A 161 -9.77 3.39 1.14
CA PRO A 161 -9.14 3.90 -0.06
C PRO A 161 -8.35 5.19 0.24
N ILE A 162 -7.16 5.31 -0.32
CA ILE A 162 -6.45 6.60 -0.41
C ILE A 162 -6.86 7.21 -1.74
N VAL A 163 -7.51 8.36 -1.68
CA VAL A 163 -8.04 9.08 -2.84
C VAL A 163 -7.31 10.39 -2.97
N SER A 164 -6.72 10.63 -4.14
CA SER A 164 -5.93 11.83 -4.41
C SER A 164 -6.80 13.09 -4.31
N SER A 165 -6.33 14.09 -3.55
CA SER A 165 -6.97 15.41 -3.48
C SER A 165 -6.94 16.16 -4.81
N ARG A 166 -6.00 15.82 -5.68
CA ARG A 166 -5.78 16.45 -6.98
C ARG A 166 -6.65 15.85 -8.08
N THR A 167 -6.75 14.52 -8.11
CA THR A 167 -7.37 13.80 -9.23
C THR A 167 -8.73 13.21 -8.88
N GLY A 168 -9.05 13.04 -7.59
CA GLY A 168 -10.24 12.30 -7.15
C GLY A 168 -10.18 10.80 -7.41
N GLU A 169 -9.04 10.28 -7.90
CA GLU A 169 -8.83 8.87 -8.18
C GLU A 169 -8.24 8.14 -6.97
N GLN A 170 -8.57 6.85 -6.84
CA GLN A 170 -7.94 5.99 -5.85
C GLN A 170 -6.47 5.74 -6.23
N THR A 171 -5.54 6.23 -5.42
CA THR A 171 -4.08 6.06 -5.62
C THR A 171 -3.46 5.01 -4.69
N GLY A 172 -4.27 4.36 -3.86
CA GLY A 172 -3.76 3.44 -2.85
C GLY A 172 -4.80 2.99 -1.84
N ARG A 173 -4.31 2.41 -0.74
CA ARG A 173 -5.11 2.01 0.41
C ARG A 173 -4.36 2.25 1.71
N SER A 174 -5.10 2.63 2.74
CA SER A 174 -4.62 2.62 4.12
C SER A 174 -5.16 1.40 4.87
N PHE A 175 -4.46 0.97 5.91
CA PHE A 175 -4.97 0.05 6.92
C PHE A 175 -4.70 0.66 8.30
N HIS A 176 -5.69 1.38 8.81
CA HIS A 176 -5.67 2.01 10.12
C HIS A 176 -7.04 1.86 10.77
N GLN A 177 -7.10 1.99 12.09
CA GLN A 177 -8.35 2.24 12.77
C GLN A 177 -8.91 3.60 12.31
N PRO A 178 -10.24 3.77 12.15
CA PRO A 178 -10.83 5.04 11.70
C PRO A 178 -10.37 6.25 12.52
N ALA A 179 -10.27 6.09 13.84
CA ALA A 179 -9.82 7.16 14.74
C ALA A 179 -8.38 7.63 14.51
N GLU A 180 -7.58 6.88 13.75
CA GLU A 180 -6.22 7.28 13.38
C GLU A 180 -6.18 8.10 12.09
N LEU A 181 -7.24 8.05 11.28
CA LEU A 181 -7.36 8.73 9.98
C LEU A 181 -7.95 10.15 10.09
N VAL A 182 -7.74 10.79 11.23
CA VAL A 182 -8.12 12.18 11.50
C VAL A 182 -6.87 13.06 11.61
N GLY A 183 -7.04 14.37 11.51
CA GLY A 183 -5.94 15.32 11.71
C GLY A 183 -4.86 15.19 10.63
N GLU A 184 -3.60 14.94 11.00
CA GLU A 184 -2.50 14.88 10.02
C GLU A 184 -2.69 13.76 8.98
N ARG A 185 -3.24 12.61 9.35
CA ARG A 185 -3.42 11.49 8.41
C ARG A 185 -4.54 11.70 7.39
N GLU A 186 -5.38 12.73 7.55
CA GLU A 186 -6.29 13.17 6.48
C GLU A 186 -5.52 13.60 5.23
N SER A 187 -4.26 14.03 5.38
CA SER A 187 -3.38 14.40 4.27
C SER A 187 -2.79 13.22 3.50
N TYR A 188 -3.18 11.97 3.81
CA TYR A 188 -2.86 10.84 2.91
C TYR A 188 -3.40 11.02 1.50
N ARG A 189 -4.47 11.81 1.35
CA ARG A 189 -4.97 12.28 0.04
C ARG A 189 -3.96 13.10 -0.77
N ASP A 190 -2.88 13.58 -0.14
CA ASP A 190 -1.86 14.42 -0.77
C ASP A 190 -0.54 13.67 -1.07
N LEU A 191 -0.46 12.38 -0.73
CA LEU A 191 0.75 11.56 -0.91
C LEU A 191 1.25 11.51 -2.36
N ASP A 192 0.38 11.78 -3.34
CA ASP A 192 0.72 11.75 -4.77
C ASP A 192 1.46 12.97 -5.28
N HIS A 193 1.60 14.00 -4.44
CA HIS A 193 2.33 15.21 -4.80
C HIS A 193 3.26 15.73 -3.69
N MET A 194 3.52 14.90 -2.67
CA MET A 194 4.63 15.13 -1.74
C MET A 194 5.94 14.69 -2.39
N SER A 195 6.74 15.66 -2.83
CA SER A 195 8.07 15.42 -3.43
C SER A 195 9.23 15.75 -2.49
N PHE A 196 8.91 16.07 -1.23
CA PHE A 196 9.90 16.41 -0.20
C PHE A 196 9.60 15.67 1.10
N TYR A 197 10.64 15.50 1.89
CA TYR A 197 10.55 15.00 3.24
C TYR A 197 11.35 15.85 4.22
N VAL A 198 11.08 15.66 5.51
CA VAL A 198 11.88 16.20 6.61
C VAL A 198 12.30 15.06 7.56
N HIS A 199 13.43 15.22 8.21
CA HIS A 199 13.76 14.40 9.37
C HIS A 199 13.10 14.97 10.63
N TRP A 200 12.56 14.08 11.46
CA TRP A 200 12.19 14.41 12.83
C TRP A 200 13.20 13.79 13.78
N ASP A 201 13.90 14.63 14.53
CA ASP A 201 14.83 14.18 15.56
C ASP A 201 14.04 13.91 16.85
N ALA A 202 13.94 12.64 17.22
CA ALA A 202 13.18 12.22 18.40
C ALA A 202 13.84 12.65 19.73
N ALA A 203 15.15 12.87 19.74
CA ALA A 203 15.89 13.27 20.94
C ALA A 203 15.72 14.77 21.23
N THR A 204 15.68 15.60 20.20
CA THR A 204 15.54 17.07 20.34
C THR A 204 14.15 17.59 20.04
N ASN A 205 13.27 16.74 19.50
CA ASN A 205 11.94 17.09 19.01
C ASN A 205 11.95 18.26 17.99
N THR A 206 12.88 18.20 17.04
CA THR A 206 13.06 19.22 16.00
C THR A 206 12.99 18.61 14.61
N TYR A 207 12.71 19.45 13.61
CA TYR A 207 12.66 19.04 12.21
C TYR A 207 13.87 19.57 11.44
N SER A 208 14.35 18.80 10.46
CA SER A 208 15.33 19.29 9.48
C SER A 208 14.69 20.25 8.47
N GLY A 209 15.51 20.82 7.58
CA GLY A 209 15.01 21.41 6.33
C GLY A 209 14.39 20.36 5.40
N LYS A 210 13.62 20.81 4.40
CA LYS A 210 13.06 19.96 3.35
C LYS A 210 14.19 19.34 2.52
N LEU A 211 14.14 18.02 2.36
CA LEU A 211 15.04 17.23 1.52
C LEU A 211 14.24 16.65 0.35
N PRO A 212 14.84 16.54 -0.85
CA PRO A 212 14.15 15.98 -2.01
C PRO A 212 13.86 14.48 -1.80
N MET A 213 12.65 14.06 -2.13
CA MET A 213 12.27 12.64 -2.15
C MET A 213 12.19 12.16 -3.60
N ARG A 214 13.17 11.37 -4.03
CA ARG A 214 13.18 10.82 -5.39
C ARG A 214 12.17 9.67 -5.49
N ASP A 215 11.32 9.71 -6.50
CA ASP A 215 10.41 8.60 -6.80
C ASP A 215 11.15 7.50 -7.60
N PRO A 216 10.86 6.21 -7.38
CA PRO A 216 11.41 5.12 -8.19
C PRO A 216 10.99 5.15 -9.66
N GLY A 217 9.94 5.90 -9.99
CA GLY A 217 9.39 6.05 -11.33
C GLY A 217 8.37 7.18 -11.38
N PRO A 218 7.56 7.28 -12.46
CA PRO A 218 6.52 8.30 -12.56
C PRO A 218 5.55 8.27 -11.36
N ALA A 219 5.28 9.42 -10.75
CA ALA A 219 4.51 9.54 -9.51
C ALA A 219 3.04 9.07 -9.63
N ASP A 220 2.48 9.20 -10.84
CA ASP A 220 1.14 8.74 -11.23
C ASP A 220 1.03 7.21 -11.31
N LYS A 221 2.17 6.52 -11.39
CA LYS A 221 2.24 5.04 -11.37
C LYS A 221 2.50 4.45 -10.00
N ALA A 222 2.50 5.25 -8.93
CA ALA A 222 2.65 4.74 -7.58
C ALA A 222 1.32 4.25 -6.98
N TYR A 223 1.32 3.02 -6.48
CA TYR A 223 0.29 2.53 -5.58
C TYR A 223 0.74 2.75 -4.13
N ARG A 224 0.01 3.59 -3.38
CA ARG A 224 0.36 3.92 -1.99
C ARG A 224 -0.28 2.94 -1.02
N LEU A 225 0.54 2.27 -0.22
CA LEU A 225 0.09 1.40 0.85
C LEU A 225 0.52 2.03 2.18
N ALA A 226 -0.45 2.49 2.98
CA ALA A 226 -0.18 3.20 4.22
C ALA A 226 -0.69 2.45 5.45
N GLY A 227 0.13 2.30 6.47
CA GLY A 227 -0.27 1.59 7.68
C GLY A 227 0.89 1.29 8.61
N HIS A 228 0.57 0.54 9.67
CA HIS A 228 1.55 0.17 10.68
C HIS A 228 2.46 -0.96 10.19
N GLY A 229 3.76 -0.68 10.24
CA GLY A 229 4.79 -1.66 9.92
C GLY A 229 5.60 -2.03 11.13
N LEU A 230 6.15 -3.24 11.07
CA LEU A 230 7.14 -3.77 11.99
C LEU A 230 8.35 -4.23 11.15
N PRO A 231 9.55 -4.36 11.73
CA PRO A 231 10.64 -5.04 11.04
C PRO A 231 10.18 -6.42 10.53
N GLY A 232 10.27 -6.64 9.22
CA GLY A 232 9.87 -7.90 8.55
C GLY A 232 8.38 -8.16 8.34
N GLY A 233 7.48 -7.24 8.72
CA GLY A 233 6.04 -7.53 8.66
C GLY A 233 5.11 -6.32 8.82
N LEU A 234 3.82 -6.60 8.94
CA LEU A 234 2.77 -5.60 9.12
C LEU A 234 2.00 -5.84 10.42
N SER A 235 1.47 -4.75 10.98
CA SER A 235 0.43 -4.82 12.02
C SER A 235 -0.90 -4.38 11.40
N LEU A 236 -1.82 -5.32 11.22
CA LEU A 236 -3.08 -5.13 10.53
C LEU A 236 -4.23 -4.93 11.54
N PRO A 237 -4.92 -3.77 11.54
CA PRO A 237 -6.06 -3.55 12.41
C PRO A 237 -7.26 -4.39 11.96
N LEU A 238 -7.91 -5.07 12.91
CA LEU A 238 -9.08 -5.90 12.68
C LEU A 238 -10.38 -5.19 13.10
N ALA A 239 -11.49 -5.65 12.52
CA ALA A 239 -12.83 -5.13 12.76
C ALA A 239 -13.32 -5.27 14.21
N ASP A 240 -12.77 -6.23 14.97
CA ASP A 240 -13.07 -6.44 16.39
C ASP A 240 -12.30 -5.48 17.32
N GLY A 241 -11.49 -4.58 16.76
CA GLY A 241 -10.65 -3.63 17.48
C GLY A 241 -9.28 -4.17 17.86
N SER A 242 -9.00 -5.45 17.59
CA SER A 242 -7.67 -6.04 17.79
C SER A 242 -6.72 -5.70 16.62
N SER A 243 -5.49 -6.22 16.69
CA SER A 243 -4.52 -6.16 15.59
C SER A 243 -3.89 -7.53 15.37
N ARG A 244 -3.63 -7.84 14.10
CA ARG A 244 -2.90 -9.05 13.70
C ARG A 244 -1.52 -8.66 13.20
N THR A 245 -0.48 -9.18 13.83
CA THR A 245 0.87 -9.14 13.25
C THR A 245 0.97 -10.23 12.20
N VAL A 246 1.41 -9.86 11.00
CA VAL A 246 1.66 -10.78 9.88
C VAL A 246 3.10 -10.65 9.42
N ASP A 247 3.71 -11.76 9.05
CA ASP A 247 5.01 -11.75 8.39
C ASP A 247 4.90 -11.31 6.92
N ARG A 248 6.04 -11.28 6.23
CA ARG A 248 6.14 -10.91 4.82
C ARG A 248 5.36 -11.83 3.86
N ASP A 249 5.25 -13.11 4.18
CA ASP A 249 4.58 -14.10 3.33
C ASP A 249 3.05 -13.98 3.47
N GLU A 250 2.56 -13.87 4.71
CA GLU A 250 1.16 -13.55 4.99
C GLU A 250 0.76 -12.18 4.43
N ALA A 251 1.61 -11.16 4.57
CA ALA A 251 1.38 -9.83 3.99
C ALA A 251 1.29 -9.88 2.45
N THR A 252 2.15 -10.68 1.80
CA THR A 252 2.10 -10.92 0.35
C THR A 252 0.79 -11.59 -0.05
N GLY A 253 0.40 -12.66 0.65
CA GLY A 253 -0.86 -13.37 0.40
C GLY A 253 -2.07 -12.45 0.51
N TRP A 254 -2.05 -11.54 1.49
CA TRP A 254 -3.09 -10.53 1.67
C TRP A 254 -3.09 -9.47 0.55
N LEU A 255 -1.93 -8.95 0.14
CA LEU A 255 -1.84 -7.93 -0.89
C LEU A 255 -2.17 -8.44 -2.29
N ARG A 256 -1.79 -9.67 -2.65
CA ARG A 256 -2.08 -10.27 -3.98
C ARG A 256 -3.56 -10.41 -4.28
N ARG A 257 -4.44 -10.33 -3.27
CA ARG A 257 -5.91 -10.39 -3.45
C ARG A 257 -6.55 -9.01 -3.63
N ARG A 258 -5.76 -7.94 -3.54
CA ARG A 258 -6.28 -6.57 -3.68
C ARG A 258 -6.37 -6.17 -5.14
N LYS A 259 -7.59 -6.24 -5.69
CA LYS A 259 -7.89 -5.80 -7.07
C LYS A 259 -7.45 -4.37 -7.37
N SER A 260 -7.44 -3.47 -6.37
CA SER A 260 -6.92 -2.10 -6.54
C SER A 260 -5.42 -2.02 -6.83
N LEU A 261 -4.66 -3.08 -6.52
CA LEU A 261 -3.25 -3.21 -6.84
C LEU A 261 -3.03 -4.18 -8.01
N THR A 262 -3.63 -5.37 -7.96
CA THR A 262 -3.34 -6.44 -8.92
C THR A 262 -3.91 -6.21 -10.31
N SER A 263 -4.89 -5.31 -10.45
CA SER A 263 -5.43 -4.91 -11.76
C SER A 263 -4.59 -3.80 -12.43
N LEU A 264 -3.59 -3.24 -11.74
CA LEU A 264 -2.73 -2.20 -12.31
C LEU A 264 -1.71 -2.80 -13.29
N PRO A 265 -1.32 -2.10 -14.37
CA PRO A 265 -0.21 -2.50 -15.23
C PRO A 265 1.09 -2.75 -14.45
N GLN A 266 1.92 -3.71 -14.88
CA GLN A 266 3.11 -4.16 -14.14
C GLN A 266 4.20 -3.10 -13.93
N ASP A 267 4.18 -2.02 -14.72
CA ASP A 267 5.09 -0.89 -14.59
C ASP A 267 4.73 0.06 -13.42
N HIS A 268 3.63 -0.21 -12.70
CA HIS A 268 3.33 0.49 -11.45
C HIS A 268 4.22 0.00 -10.31
N TRP A 269 4.67 0.95 -9.49
CA TRP A 269 5.50 0.71 -8.31
C TRP A 269 4.69 0.91 -7.03
N VAL A 270 5.16 0.37 -5.91
CA VAL A 270 4.46 0.44 -4.62
C VAL A 270 5.19 1.37 -3.66
N ASP A 271 4.52 2.42 -3.18
CA ASP A 271 5.02 3.27 -2.11
C ASP A 271 4.58 2.71 -0.76
N LEU A 272 5.51 2.14 -0.01
CA LEU A 272 5.26 1.65 1.34
C LEU A 272 5.37 2.82 2.31
N VAL A 273 4.24 3.45 2.61
CA VAL A 273 4.08 4.42 3.70
C VAL A 273 3.92 3.64 5.01
N ILE A 274 4.95 2.86 5.33
CA ILE A 274 4.95 1.80 6.34
C ILE A 274 6.28 1.85 7.08
N CYS A 275 6.22 2.09 8.39
CA CYS A 275 7.40 2.12 9.27
C CYS A 275 8.22 0.83 9.14
N HIS A 276 9.55 0.97 9.14
CA HIS A 276 10.48 -0.17 9.12
C HIS A 276 10.30 -1.17 7.96
N SER A 277 9.64 -0.77 6.86
CA SER A 277 9.46 -1.62 5.67
C SER A 277 10.77 -2.05 5.00
N GLY A 278 11.87 -1.33 5.25
CA GLY A 278 13.24 -1.68 4.85
C GLY A 278 13.97 -2.60 5.81
N ALA A 279 13.47 -2.80 7.02
CA ALA A 279 14.11 -3.66 8.00
C ALA A 279 13.66 -5.12 7.83
N PRO A 280 14.58 -6.10 7.86
CA PRO A 280 14.22 -7.52 7.90
C PRO A 280 13.47 -7.89 9.18
N GLY A 281 12.88 -9.08 9.20
CA GLY A 281 12.37 -9.65 10.43
C GLY A 281 13.50 -9.98 11.39
N GLN A 282 13.22 -9.99 12.70
CA GLN A 282 14.15 -10.60 13.66
C GLN A 282 14.10 -12.12 13.43
N GLY A 283 15.18 -12.70 12.90
CA GLY A 283 15.32 -14.16 12.77
C GLY A 283 15.45 -14.85 14.15
N SER A 284 16.06 -16.04 14.21
CA SER A 284 16.30 -16.80 15.45
C SER A 284 17.16 -16.10 16.51
N ALA A 285 17.60 -14.86 16.27
CA ALA A 285 18.35 -14.00 17.18
C ALA A 285 17.48 -13.19 18.16
N GLN A 286 16.19 -13.56 18.35
CA GLN A 286 15.32 -12.96 19.38
C GLN A 286 15.95 -12.94 20.79
N ASP A 287 16.83 -13.92 21.08
CA ASP A 287 17.48 -14.06 22.38
C ASP A 287 18.59 -13.01 22.64
N VAL A 288 19.13 -12.39 21.59
CA VAL A 288 20.24 -11.43 21.70
C VAL A 288 19.74 -9.99 21.86
N SER A 289 18.52 -9.68 21.40
CA SER A 289 17.89 -8.37 21.56
C SER A 289 17.31 -8.09 22.96
N GLN A 290 17.35 -9.07 23.87
CA GLN A 290 17.09 -8.82 25.29
C GLN A 290 18.26 -8.12 26.00
N LEU A 291 19.39 -7.94 25.31
CA LEU A 291 20.50 -7.11 25.77
C LEU A 291 20.40 -5.72 25.13
N ASP A 292 19.55 -4.89 25.74
CA ASP A 292 19.51 -3.42 25.67
C ASP A 292 19.40 -2.74 24.29
N GLY A 293 18.62 -1.65 24.25
CA GLY A 293 18.28 -0.94 23.03
C GLY A 293 19.46 -0.41 22.22
N VAL A 294 19.15 0.10 21.01
CA VAL A 294 20.08 0.69 20.04
C VAL A 294 20.70 -0.32 19.08
N LEU A 295 19.89 -0.98 18.25
CA LEU A 295 20.37 -1.46 16.95
C LEU A 295 19.64 -0.73 15.81
N PRO A 296 20.37 0.00 14.95
CA PRO A 296 19.80 0.77 13.84
C PRO A 296 19.14 -0.11 12.75
N ALA A 297 19.45 -1.41 12.72
CA ALA A 297 18.74 -2.42 11.94
C ALA A 297 18.80 -3.77 12.69
N PRO A 298 17.81 -4.66 12.52
CA PRO A 298 17.86 -6.04 13.01
C PRO A 298 19.17 -6.72 12.60
N PHE A 299 19.84 -7.40 13.53
CA PHE A 299 21.00 -8.22 13.19
C PHE A 299 20.55 -9.46 12.42
N THR A 300 21.18 -9.71 11.27
CA THR A 300 20.98 -10.93 10.47
C THR A 300 22.27 -11.72 10.41
N ALA A 301 22.23 -13.00 10.78
CA ALA A 301 23.42 -13.86 10.77
C ALA A 301 23.97 -14.12 9.36
N ASP A 302 23.12 -14.05 8.33
CA ASP A 302 23.52 -14.10 6.92
C ASP A 302 22.83 -12.95 6.16
N PRO A 303 23.52 -11.83 5.90
CA PRO A 303 22.93 -10.66 5.24
C PRO A 303 22.57 -10.89 3.77
N LEU A 304 22.96 -12.03 3.19
CA LEU A 304 22.63 -12.42 1.81
C LEU A 304 21.54 -13.50 1.74
N GLY A 305 21.15 -14.06 2.89
CA GLY A 305 20.13 -15.09 3.00
C GLY A 305 18.72 -14.53 2.89
N ASP A 306 17.74 -15.42 2.66
CA ASP A 306 16.33 -15.02 2.54
C ASP A 306 15.79 -14.41 3.83
N ASP A 307 16.28 -14.82 4.99
CA ASP A 307 15.87 -14.25 6.30
C ASP A 307 16.27 -12.78 6.46
N ALA A 308 17.25 -12.29 5.69
CA ALA A 308 17.66 -10.89 5.68
C ALA A 308 16.81 -10.01 4.74
N LEU A 309 15.85 -10.57 4.01
CA LEU A 309 14.95 -9.77 3.18
C LEU A 309 13.99 -8.93 4.04
N SER A 310 14.00 -7.64 3.77
CA SER A 310 12.99 -6.70 4.26
C SER A 310 11.61 -7.02 3.69
N LEU A 311 10.57 -6.49 4.33
CA LEU A 311 9.21 -6.54 3.79
C LEU A 311 9.18 -5.94 2.37
N GLY A 312 9.81 -4.78 2.17
CA GLY A 312 9.82 -4.10 0.88
C GLY A 312 10.48 -4.92 -0.22
N GLN A 313 11.66 -5.50 0.04
CA GLN A 313 12.33 -6.36 -0.94
C GLN A 313 11.54 -7.63 -1.24
N HIS A 314 10.96 -8.26 -0.21
CA HIS A 314 10.12 -9.44 -0.40
C HIS A 314 8.88 -9.11 -1.24
N LEU A 315 8.19 -8.00 -0.96
CA LEU A 315 7.07 -7.54 -1.77
C LEU A 315 7.48 -7.20 -3.19
N ALA A 316 8.67 -6.62 -3.40
CA ALA A 316 9.18 -6.34 -4.73
C ALA A 316 9.34 -7.63 -5.56
N ASN A 317 9.95 -8.66 -4.95
CA ASN A 317 10.13 -9.97 -5.57
C ASN A 317 8.78 -10.62 -5.89
N GLN A 318 7.86 -10.65 -4.92
CA GLN A 318 6.59 -11.36 -5.05
C GLN A 318 5.65 -10.66 -6.03
N LEU A 319 5.51 -9.34 -5.93
CA LEU A 319 4.62 -8.57 -6.79
C LEU A 319 5.23 -8.29 -8.16
N ARG A 320 6.54 -8.55 -8.35
CA ARG A 320 7.34 -8.19 -9.53
C ARG A 320 7.26 -6.69 -9.85
N ARG A 321 7.27 -5.86 -8.80
CA ARG A 321 7.16 -4.40 -8.87
C ARG A 321 8.22 -3.75 -8.02
N THR A 322 8.70 -2.60 -8.45
CA THR A 322 9.58 -1.79 -7.61
C THR A 322 8.83 -1.28 -6.38
N THR A 323 9.47 -1.25 -5.21
CA THR A 323 8.89 -0.69 -3.98
C THR A 323 9.75 0.44 -3.44
N ARG A 324 9.14 1.49 -2.88
CA ARG A 324 9.82 2.46 -2.00
C ARG A 324 9.57 2.10 -0.55
N LEU A 325 10.62 2.13 0.28
CA LEU A 325 10.59 1.69 1.67
C LEU A 325 11.39 2.61 2.61
N SER A 326 11.29 2.40 3.92
CA SER A 326 12.10 3.11 4.94
C SER A 326 12.61 2.18 6.04
N TYR A 327 13.80 2.47 6.58
CA TYR A 327 14.38 1.73 7.72
C TYR A 327 13.89 2.23 9.10
N SER A 328 13.37 3.45 9.14
CA SER A 328 12.88 4.11 10.35
C SER A 328 11.38 4.34 10.32
N SER A 329 10.85 4.80 11.45
CA SER A 329 9.48 5.30 11.59
C SER A 329 9.25 6.44 10.61
N GLN A 330 8.16 6.37 9.86
CA GLN A 330 7.79 7.37 8.87
C GLN A 330 6.32 7.78 9.02
N GLY A 331 5.95 8.88 8.38
CA GLY A 331 4.57 9.35 8.36
C GLY A 331 4.39 10.59 7.51
N VAL A 332 3.36 11.35 7.84
CA VAL A 332 3.09 12.67 7.27
C VAL A 332 2.86 13.66 8.41
N VAL A 333 3.43 14.84 8.28
CA VAL A 333 3.27 15.96 9.23
C VAL A 333 2.97 17.25 8.49
N ARG A 334 2.39 18.24 9.18
CA ARG A 334 2.32 19.60 8.64
C ARG A 334 3.64 20.33 8.85
N PHE A 335 4.25 20.81 7.76
CA PHE A 335 5.51 21.53 7.81
C PHE A 335 5.52 22.74 6.85
N GLY A 336 5.53 23.93 7.42
CA GLY A 336 5.47 25.18 6.66
C GLY A 336 4.13 25.36 5.96
N ASP A 337 4.15 25.29 4.63
CA ASP A 337 3.04 25.58 3.72
C ASP A 337 2.10 24.40 3.45
N GLY A 338 2.44 23.19 3.91
CA GLY A 338 1.61 22.02 3.63
C GLY A 338 2.09 20.72 4.30
N PRO A 339 1.40 19.61 4.00
CA PRO A 339 1.81 18.30 4.48
C PRO A 339 3.07 17.82 3.75
N VAL A 340 3.97 17.17 4.49
CA VAL A 340 5.22 16.59 3.97
C VAL A 340 5.45 15.21 4.54
N ARG A 341 6.24 14.38 3.85
CA ARG A 341 6.72 13.11 4.42
C ARG A 341 7.68 13.39 5.57
N VAL A 342 7.61 12.58 6.62
CA VAL A 342 8.55 12.63 7.74
C VAL A 342 9.24 11.28 7.90
N LEU A 343 10.52 11.29 8.28
CA LEU A 343 11.28 10.12 8.70
C LEU A 343 12.02 10.42 10.00
N ALA A 344 11.79 9.60 11.01
CA ALA A 344 12.47 9.75 12.29
C ALA A 344 13.96 9.44 12.15
N THR A 345 14.81 10.22 12.83
CA THR A 345 16.21 9.82 13.06
C THR A 345 16.25 8.61 13.99
N ASP A 346 17.42 7.97 14.09
CA ASP A 346 17.65 7.06 15.20
C ASP A 346 17.77 7.81 16.55
N ALA A 347 17.93 7.04 17.63
CA ALA A 347 18.05 7.55 18.99
C ALA A 347 19.31 8.42 19.24
N GLN A 348 20.28 8.41 18.31
CA GLN A 348 21.48 9.25 18.34
C GLN A 348 21.37 10.45 17.39
N GLY A 349 20.21 10.69 16.79
CA GLY A 349 19.99 11.79 15.85
C GLY A 349 20.57 11.53 14.45
N ARG A 350 20.99 10.29 14.14
CA ARG A 350 21.51 9.97 12.80
C ARG A 350 20.36 9.85 11.80
N PRO A 351 20.46 10.48 10.63
CA PRO A 351 19.41 10.42 9.62
C PRO A 351 19.37 9.06 8.92
N TRP A 352 18.18 8.71 8.46
CA TRP A 352 17.92 7.60 7.54
C TRP A 352 17.54 8.12 6.15
N TRP A 353 17.30 7.23 5.20
CA TRP A 353 16.78 7.61 3.88
C TRP A 353 15.70 6.63 3.43
N TRP A 354 14.94 7.03 2.41
CA TRP A 354 14.09 6.12 1.67
C TRP A 354 14.94 5.36 0.68
N GLU A 355 14.68 4.07 0.57
CA GLU A 355 15.34 3.21 -0.40
C GLU A 355 14.33 2.66 -1.39
N THR A 356 14.84 2.28 -2.56
CA THR A 356 14.11 1.56 -3.59
C THR A 356 14.50 0.09 -3.55
N SER A 357 13.54 -0.82 -3.61
CA SER A 357 13.81 -2.23 -3.87
C SER A 357 13.28 -2.62 -5.24
N HIS A 358 14.18 -3.08 -6.11
CA HIS A 358 13.81 -3.71 -7.37
C HIS A 358 13.57 -5.21 -7.17
N PRO A 359 12.63 -5.83 -7.93
CA PRO A 359 12.43 -7.29 -7.89
C PRO A 359 13.73 -7.99 -8.21
N GLU A 360 14.22 -8.88 -7.35
CA GLU A 360 15.40 -9.71 -7.62
C GLU A 360 15.19 -10.57 -8.88
N PRO A 361 16.26 -10.96 -9.59
CA PRO A 361 16.17 -11.81 -10.76
C PRO A 361 15.37 -13.10 -10.49
N ASP A 362 14.40 -13.42 -11.35
CA ASP A 362 13.75 -14.73 -11.35
C ASP A 362 14.67 -15.83 -11.91
N ASP A 363 14.25 -17.09 -11.86
CA ASP A 363 15.04 -18.22 -12.34
C ASP A 363 15.53 -18.06 -13.79
N ALA A 364 14.71 -17.50 -14.68
CA ALA A 364 15.08 -17.31 -16.08
C ALA A 364 16.05 -16.14 -16.26
N GLU A 365 15.94 -15.10 -15.43
CA GLU A 365 16.91 -14.01 -15.35
C GLU A 365 18.25 -14.49 -14.77
N LEU A 366 18.24 -15.30 -13.72
CA LEU A 366 19.44 -15.92 -13.15
C LEU A 366 20.13 -16.84 -14.16
N ASP A 367 19.37 -17.61 -14.95
CA ASP A 367 19.93 -18.45 -16.01
C ASP A 367 20.64 -17.62 -17.10
N ARG A 368 20.07 -16.46 -17.46
CA ARG A 368 20.72 -15.53 -18.40
C ARG A 368 22.00 -14.93 -17.83
N LEU A 369 21.97 -14.50 -16.57
CA LEU A 369 23.15 -13.97 -15.87
C LEU A 369 24.24 -15.03 -15.75
N ALA A 370 23.89 -16.29 -15.45
CA ALA A 370 24.83 -17.41 -15.39
C ALA A 370 25.55 -17.62 -16.73
N GLY A 371 24.81 -17.62 -17.84
CA GLY A 371 25.37 -17.74 -19.18
C GLY A 371 26.31 -16.59 -19.54
N GLN A 372 25.98 -15.36 -19.14
CA GLN A 372 26.83 -14.19 -19.36
C GLN A 372 28.10 -14.20 -18.49
N ALA A 373 28.02 -14.77 -17.29
CA ALA A 373 29.16 -14.95 -16.38
C ALA A 373 30.06 -16.15 -16.74
N GLY A 374 29.73 -16.91 -17.80
CA GLY A 374 30.58 -18.00 -18.29
C GLY A 374 30.44 -19.33 -17.53
N PHE A 375 29.34 -19.54 -16.80
CA PHE A 375 29.06 -20.86 -16.20
C PHE A 375 28.62 -21.85 -17.28
N GLU A 376 29.50 -22.80 -17.65
CA GLU A 376 29.20 -23.86 -18.62
C GLU A 376 28.43 -25.03 -17.98
N GLY A 377 27.53 -25.68 -18.72
CA GLY A 377 26.89 -26.95 -18.31
C GLY A 377 25.44 -26.85 -17.79
N GLY A 378 24.81 -25.68 -17.87
CA GLY A 378 23.43 -25.46 -17.43
C GLY A 378 23.31 -25.08 -15.96
N THR A 379 22.43 -24.13 -15.65
CA THR A 379 22.29 -23.56 -14.31
C THR A 379 21.52 -24.52 -13.40
N THR A 380 22.19 -25.01 -12.35
CA THR A 380 21.55 -25.81 -11.30
C THR A 380 20.89 -24.91 -10.25
N PRO A 381 19.94 -25.40 -9.42
CA PRO A 381 19.37 -24.63 -8.31
C PRO A 381 20.43 -24.06 -7.36
N HIS A 382 21.55 -24.77 -7.16
CA HIS A 382 22.66 -24.29 -6.37
C HIS A 382 23.33 -23.07 -7.02
N ILE A 383 23.61 -23.12 -8.33
CA ILE A 383 24.19 -21.99 -9.06
C ILE A 383 23.25 -20.78 -9.04
N ARG A 384 21.93 -20.99 -9.21
CA ARG A 384 20.94 -19.90 -9.07
C ARG A 384 21.00 -19.25 -7.70
N SER A 385 21.06 -20.05 -6.63
CA SER A 385 21.18 -19.55 -5.26
C SER A 385 22.45 -18.71 -5.06
N GLU A 386 23.61 -19.19 -5.51
CA GLU A 386 24.87 -18.45 -5.38
C GLU A 386 24.87 -17.15 -6.22
N LEU A 387 24.32 -17.17 -7.43
CA LEU A 387 24.16 -15.96 -8.24
C LEU A 387 23.21 -14.96 -7.60
N LEU A 388 22.12 -15.41 -6.99
CA LEU A 388 21.23 -14.53 -6.24
C LEU A 388 21.96 -13.89 -5.05
N ARG A 389 22.81 -14.65 -4.33
CA ARG A 389 23.68 -14.10 -3.28
C ARG A 389 24.63 -13.04 -3.82
N VAL A 390 25.21 -13.24 -5.01
CA VAL A 390 26.05 -12.22 -5.69
C VAL A 390 25.24 -10.95 -5.98
N VAL A 391 24.03 -11.08 -6.51
CA VAL A 391 23.14 -9.93 -6.77
C VAL A 391 22.83 -9.16 -5.48
N ARG A 392 22.52 -9.87 -4.40
CA ARG A 392 22.29 -9.25 -3.08
C ARG A 392 23.54 -8.56 -2.55
N ALA A 393 24.72 -9.14 -2.73
CA ALA A 393 25.98 -8.52 -2.31
C ALA A 393 26.25 -7.23 -3.09
N LEU A 394 26.02 -7.22 -4.40
CA LEU A 394 26.15 -6.01 -5.22
C LEU A 394 25.20 -4.91 -4.74
N LYS A 395 23.95 -5.25 -4.42
CA LYS A 395 22.97 -4.29 -3.88
C LYS A 395 23.42 -3.68 -2.56
N LEU A 396 24.01 -4.48 -1.67
CA LEU A 396 24.52 -3.98 -0.38
C LEU A 396 25.77 -3.10 -0.53
N VAL A 397 26.65 -3.39 -1.50
CA VAL A 397 27.94 -2.68 -1.64
C VAL A 397 27.86 -1.46 -2.55
N VAL A 398 27.12 -1.57 -3.66
CA VAL A 398 26.99 -0.49 -4.68
C VAL A 398 25.75 0.35 -4.43
N GLY A 399 24.69 -0.26 -3.88
CA GLY A 399 23.38 0.34 -3.71
C GLY A 399 22.30 -0.41 -4.48
N PRO A 400 21.03 -0.21 -4.12
CA PRO A 400 19.91 -1.00 -4.61
C PRO A 400 19.66 -0.81 -6.11
N ASP A 401 19.91 0.40 -6.62
CA ASP A 401 19.67 0.80 -8.01
C ASP A 401 20.64 0.12 -8.99
N VAL A 402 21.68 -0.58 -8.49
CA VAL A 402 22.64 -1.34 -9.32
C VAL A 402 21.94 -2.30 -10.27
N GLN A 403 20.80 -2.86 -9.86
CA GLN A 403 20.04 -3.81 -10.69
C GLN A 403 19.35 -3.16 -11.90
N ALA A 404 19.07 -1.87 -11.83
CA ALA A 404 18.46 -1.12 -12.93
C ALA A 404 19.51 -0.52 -13.90
N ALA A 405 20.81 -0.67 -13.61
CA ALA A 405 21.88 -0.11 -14.41
C ALA A 405 22.17 -0.95 -15.67
N ASP A 406 22.56 -0.30 -16.77
CA ASP A 406 22.86 -0.96 -18.05
C ASP A 406 24.04 -1.94 -17.96
N ASP A 407 24.99 -1.68 -17.05
CA ASP A 407 26.17 -2.50 -16.80
C ASP A 407 25.95 -3.59 -15.73
N PHE A 408 24.74 -3.74 -15.21
CA PHE A 408 24.40 -4.74 -14.19
C PHE A 408 24.87 -6.17 -14.54
N PRO A 409 24.65 -6.68 -15.77
CA PRO A 409 25.18 -8.00 -16.15
C PRO A 409 26.70 -8.14 -16.04
N ALA A 410 27.44 -7.09 -16.39
CA ALA A 410 28.90 -7.09 -16.30
C ALA A 410 29.37 -7.05 -14.85
N LEU A 411 28.68 -6.28 -13.99
CA LEU A 411 28.93 -6.25 -12.55
C LEU A 411 28.68 -7.61 -11.90
N VAL A 412 27.58 -8.28 -12.25
CA VAL A 412 27.28 -9.64 -11.79
C VAL A 412 28.36 -10.61 -12.24
N ALA A 413 28.79 -10.57 -13.51
CA ALA A 413 29.85 -11.44 -14.01
C ALA A 413 31.19 -11.23 -13.28
N GLY A 414 31.58 -9.96 -13.04
CA GLY A 414 32.79 -9.63 -12.28
C GLY A 414 32.73 -10.10 -10.83
N ALA A 415 31.62 -9.85 -10.13
CA ALA A 415 31.44 -10.29 -8.75
C ALA A 415 31.37 -11.83 -8.65
N ALA A 416 30.70 -12.50 -9.59
CA ALA A 416 30.65 -13.96 -9.64
C ALA A 416 32.04 -14.57 -9.88
N ALA A 417 32.91 -13.92 -10.66
CA ALA A 417 34.29 -14.36 -10.83
C ALA A 417 35.07 -14.31 -9.50
N VAL A 418 34.87 -13.27 -8.67
CA VAL A 418 35.47 -13.17 -7.33
C VAL A 418 34.95 -14.28 -6.41
N VAL A 419 33.64 -14.56 -6.44
CA VAL A 419 33.03 -15.66 -5.68
C VAL A 419 33.57 -17.02 -6.11
N ASN A 420 33.75 -17.23 -7.42
CA ASN A 420 34.35 -18.46 -7.93
C ASN A 420 35.80 -18.62 -7.47
N MET A 421 36.59 -17.54 -7.44
CA MET A 421 37.95 -17.59 -6.88
C MET A 421 37.95 -17.96 -5.39
N TRP A 422 37.02 -17.40 -4.60
CA TRP A 422 36.84 -17.74 -3.19
C TRP A 422 36.56 -19.22 -2.96
N PHE A 423 35.64 -19.81 -3.73
CA PHE A 423 35.30 -21.22 -3.59
C PHE A 423 36.32 -22.18 -4.22
N ALA A 424 37.11 -21.72 -5.18
CA ALA A 424 38.20 -22.49 -5.77
C ALA A 424 39.45 -22.53 -4.88
N ASP A 425 39.57 -21.62 -3.91
CA ASP A 425 40.68 -21.55 -2.96
C ASP A 425 40.47 -22.52 -1.77
N PRO A 426 41.30 -23.58 -1.63
CA PRO A 426 41.15 -24.58 -0.57
C PRO A 426 41.34 -24.02 0.84
N ASP A 427 42.05 -22.91 1.00
CA ASP A 427 42.31 -22.29 2.30
C ASP A 427 41.13 -21.39 2.74
N LEU A 428 40.36 -20.86 1.78
CA LEU A 428 39.20 -20.00 2.03
C LEU A 428 37.89 -20.78 2.09
N GLN A 429 37.77 -21.89 1.37
CA GLN A 429 36.58 -22.74 1.34
C GLN A 429 36.05 -23.17 2.74
N PRO A 430 36.90 -23.45 3.75
CA PRO A 430 36.44 -23.79 5.10
C PRO A 430 35.90 -22.60 5.91
N THR A 431 36.10 -21.36 5.45
CA THR A 431 35.78 -20.14 6.23
C THR A 431 34.31 -19.70 6.12
N GLY A 432 33.52 -20.39 5.30
CA GLY A 432 32.07 -20.20 5.20
C GLY A 432 31.59 -19.65 3.85
N PRO A 433 30.31 -19.27 3.74
CA PRO A 433 29.75 -18.71 2.51
C PRO A 433 30.41 -17.37 2.18
N PHE A 434 30.27 -16.92 0.94
CA PHE A 434 30.70 -15.58 0.53
C PHE A 434 30.01 -14.48 1.35
N TRP A 435 30.78 -13.48 1.79
CA TRP A 435 30.35 -12.34 2.61
C TRP A 435 30.50 -10.99 1.89
N PRO A 436 29.56 -10.04 2.03
CA PRO A 436 29.62 -8.74 1.36
C PRO A 436 30.90 -7.94 1.63
N GLN A 437 31.46 -8.04 2.84
CA GLN A 437 32.67 -7.32 3.23
C GLN A 437 33.88 -7.72 2.39
N LEU A 438 33.94 -8.96 1.90
CA LEU A 438 34.99 -9.41 0.99
C LEU A 438 34.92 -8.65 -0.34
N LEU A 439 33.71 -8.51 -0.89
CA LEU A 439 33.48 -7.76 -2.13
C LEU A 439 33.89 -6.30 -1.99
N THR A 440 33.54 -5.67 -0.86
CA THR A 440 33.95 -4.29 -0.55
C THR A 440 35.47 -4.12 -0.56
N GLN A 441 36.22 -5.06 0.03
CA GLN A 441 37.68 -5.00 0.05
C GLN A 441 38.28 -5.16 -1.36
N VAL A 442 37.73 -6.05 -2.19
CA VAL A 442 38.18 -6.24 -3.57
C VAL A 442 37.92 -4.97 -4.41
N ILE A 443 36.73 -4.38 -4.31
CA ILE A 443 36.40 -3.12 -5.01
C ILE A 443 37.33 -1.99 -4.53
N ALA A 444 37.55 -1.87 -3.22
CA ALA A 444 38.44 -0.84 -2.68
C ALA A 444 39.91 -1.00 -3.13
N ALA A 445 40.37 -2.23 -3.38
CA ALA A 445 41.71 -2.52 -3.88
C ALA A 445 41.87 -2.25 -5.40
N HIS A 446 40.77 -2.13 -6.13
CA HIS A 446 40.74 -1.99 -7.59
C HIS A 446 39.70 -0.93 -8.05
N PRO A 447 39.94 0.37 -7.78
CA PRO A 447 38.98 1.46 -8.00
C PRO A 447 38.75 1.86 -9.46
#